data_AF-A0A7J5EY45-F1
#
_entry.id   AF-A0A7J5EY45-F1
#
_cell.length_a   1.000
_cell.length_b   1.000
_cell.length_c   1.000
_cell.angle_alpha   90.00
_cell.angle_beta   90.00
_cell.angle_gamma   90.00
#
_symmetry.space_group_name_H-M   'P 1'
#
loop_
_entity.id
_entity.type
_entity.pdbx_description
1 polymer ?
#
loop_
_entity_poly.entity_id
_entity_poly.type
_entity_poly.pdbx_seq_one_letter_code
_entity_poly.pdbx_strand_id
1 'polypeptide(L)'
;MRSHLTSCLFALTLVAGCTDAGTDDLSQRNDVDGEEEEECECKIEGGDIGRVGAAVKPPGHTTIRFASWIEKAGSPGEYVGFTLWGDYEGATYVVKAGTARYAVEGSGTFTVPVTGATAHAISNVDFCPDDDGGEDPPTDDDPPTDGEPPPVL
;
A
#
# COMPACT_ATOMS: atom_id res chain seq x y z
N MET A 1 34.30 -21.37 37.53
CA MET A 1 35.33 -20.31 37.36
C MET A 1 35.69 -20.21 35.89
N ARG A 2 35.84 -18.97 35.40
CA ARG A 2 36.25 -18.50 34.06
C ARG A 2 35.14 -18.23 33.05
N SER A 3 34.60 -17.02 33.21
CA SER A 3 33.94 -16.16 32.25
C SER A 3 34.81 -15.92 31.00
N HIS A 4 34.17 -15.85 29.83
CA HIS A 4 34.71 -15.13 28.68
C HIS A 4 33.62 -14.18 28.16
N LEU A 5 33.68 -12.93 28.66
CA LEU A 5 33.03 -11.77 28.06
C LEU A 5 33.86 -11.38 26.83
N THR A 6 33.36 -11.66 25.63
CA THR A 6 33.95 -11.13 24.40
C THR A 6 33.15 -9.90 23.99
N SER A 7 33.63 -8.76 24.50
CA SER A 7 33.17 -7.42 24.17
C SER A 7 33.69 -7.04 22.78
N CYS A 8 32.83 -7.00 21.78
CA CYS A 8 33.15 -6.39 20.48
C CYS A 8 32.67 -4.94 20.49
N LEU A 9 33.58 -4.03 20.80
CA LEU A 9 33.46 -2.61 20.46
C LEU A 9 33.27 -2.49 18.94
N PHE A 10 32.12 -2.02 18.49
CA PHE A 10 31.96 -1.48 17.14
C PHE A 10 32.09 0.04 17.22
N ALA A 11 33.17 0.56 16.64
CA ALA A 11 33.48 1.98 16.58
C ALA A 11 32.59 2.66 15.53
N LEU A 12 31.88 3.72 15.96
CA LEU A 12 31.21 4.67 15.07
C LEU A 12 32.24 5.40 14.22
N THR A 13 32.02 5.44 12.90
CA THR A 13 32.61 6.43 12.00
C THR A 13 31.50 7.34 11.48
N LEU A 14 31.43 8.55 12.03
CA LEU A 14 30.49 9.59 11.62
C LEU A 14 31.17 10.40 10.50
N VAL A 15 30.76 10.19 9.25
CA VAL A 15 31.22 11.01 8.12
C VAL A 15 30.27 12.19 7.98
N ALA A 16 30.69 13.35 8.48
CA ALA A 16 30.04 14.62 8.21
C ALA A 16 30.49 15.11 6.83
N GLY A 17 29.67 14.87 5.81
CA GLY A 17 29.81 15.49 4.49
C GLY A 17 28.85 16.69 4.39
N CYS A 18 29.39 17.90 4.51
CA CYS A 18 28.71 19.12 4.07
C CYS A 18 29.23 19.49 2.69
N THR A 19 28.34 19.68 1.71
CA THR A 19 28.39 20.66 0.60
C THR A 19 27.36 20.26 -0.46
N ASP A 20 26.30 21.06 -0.61
CA ASP A 20 26.12 21.86 -1.83
C ASP A 20 25.07 22.95 -1.54
N ALA A 21 25.47 24.20 -1.74
CA ALA A 21 24.62 25.37 -1.65
C ALA A 21 24.33 25.83 -3.09
N GLY A 22 23.39 25.14 -3.72
CA GLY A 22 22.79 25.58 -4.98
C GLY A 22 21.64 26.53 -4.71
N THR A 23 21.89 27.83 -4.83
CA THR A 23 20.84 28.85 -4.99
C THR A 23 20.50 28.95 -6.47
N ASP A 24 19.46 28.25 -6.91
CA ASP A 24 18.84 28.48 -8.20
C ASP A 24 17.31 28.45 -8.09
N ASP A 25 16.73 29.58 -8.48
CA ASP A 25 15.39 29.75 -9.04
C ASP A 25 14.14 29.64 -8.13
N LEU A 26 13.89 30.70 -7.34
CA LEU A 26 12.60 30.98 -6.70
C LEU A 26 11.60 31.65 -7.67
N SER A 27 11.41 31.10 -8.87
CA SER A 27 10.46 31.66 -9.86
C SER A 27 9.60 30.60 -10.56
N GLN A 28 9.30 29.50 -9.88
CA GLN A 28 8.16 28.64 -10.25
C GLN A 28 6.93 28.97 -9.42
N ARG A 29 6.18 29.92 -9.97
CA ARG A 29 4.71 29.92 -10.10
C ARG A 29 3.93 29.27 -8.97
N ASN A 30 3.36 30.17 -8.17
CA ASN A 30 2.32 29.92 -7.18
C ASN A 30 0.96 29.79 -7.90
N ASP A 31 0.76 28.72 -8.66
CA ASP A 31 -0.55 28.30 -9.17
C ASP A 31 -1.04 27.11 -8.32
N VAL A 32 -1.38 27.39 -7.07
CA VAL A 32 -2.12 26.48 -6.18
C VAL A 32 -3.58 26.90 -6.24
N ASP A 33 -4.26 26.48 -7.31
CA ASP A 33 -5.72 26.54 -7.43
C ASP A 33 -6.19 25.16 -7.89
N GLY A 34 -6.60 24.38 -6.90
CA GLY A 34 -7.06 23.02 -7.03
C GLY A 34 -7.06 22.43 -5.64
N GLU A 35 -8.20 22.49 -4.96
CA GLU A 35 -8.52 21.50 -3.94
C GLU A 35 -8.48 20.14 -4.66
N GLU A 36 -7.28 19.59 -4.85
CA GLU A 36 -7.09 18.18 -5.12
C GLU A 36 -7.64 17.51 -3.88
N GLU A 37 -8.91 17.13 -3.96
CA GLU A 37 -9.51 16.15 -3.06
C GLU A 37 -8.46 15.04 -2.93
N GLU A 38 -7.78 14.97 -1.78
CA GLU A 38 -6.71 14.02 -1.52
C GLU A 38 -7.23 12.66 -2.00
N GLU A 39 -6.78 12.20 -3.16
CA GLU A 39 -7.17 10.90 -3.70
C GLU A 39 -6.89 9.93 -2.56
N CYS A 40 -7.95 9.33 -2.01
CA CYS A 40 -7.85 8.50 -0.82
C CYS A 40 -6.89 7.37 -1.14
N GLU A 41 -5.61 7.55 -0.81
CA GLU A 41 -4.56 6.56 -1.00
C GLU A 41 -4.81 5.47 0.05
N CYS A 42 -5.78 4.61 -0.23
CA CYS A 42 -6.17 3.49 0.60
C CYS A 42 -5.49 2.20 0.16
N LYS A 43 -4.44 2.30 -0.65
CA LYS A 43 -3.71 1.18 -1.21
C LYS A 43 -2.21 1.41 -1.11
N ILE A 44 -1.46 0.37 -0.78
CA ILE A 44 0.01 0.33 -0.82
C ILE A 44 0.46 -0.62 -1.91
N GLU A 45 1.32 -0.16 -2.81
CA GLU A 45 1.95 -0.98 -3.85
C GLU A 45 3.31 -0.41 -4.30
N GLY A 46 4.00 -1.12 -5.19
CA GLY A 46 5.26 -0.64 -5.78
C GLY A 46 6.33 -0.28 -4.74
N GLY A 47 6.79 0.97 -4.75
CA GLY A 47 7.87 1.46 -3.90
C GLY A 47 7.50 1.64 -2.43
N ASP A 48 6.21 1.64 -2.07
CA ASP A 48 5.77 1.76 -0.68
C ASP A 48 5.73 0.41 0.05
N ILE A 49 5.78 -0.70 -0.70
CA ILE A 49 5.98 -2.03 -0.13
C ILE A 49 7.38 -2.09 0.50
N GLY A 50 7.44 -2.44 1.79
CA GLY A 50 8.68 -2.46 2.56
C GLY A 50 9.03 -1.15 3.28
N ARG A 51 8.32 -0.06 2.97
CA ARG A 51 8.57 1.25 3.58
C ARG A 51 7.90 1.34 4.95
N VAL A 52 8.70 1.47 6.01
CA VAL A 52 8.19 1.74 7.36
C VAL A 52 7.62 3.15 7.40
N GLY A 53 6.42 3.28 7.96
CA GLY A 53 5.69 4.55 8.06
C GLY A 53 4.85 4.91 6.85
N ALA A 54 4.89 4.09 5.77
CA ALA A 54 3.90 4.15 4.70
C ALA A 54 2.50 4.13 5.32
N ALA A 55 1.59 4.92 4.76
CA ALA A 55 0.34 5.25 5.41
C ALA A 55 -0.80 5.18 4.40
N VAL A 56 -1.96 4.78 4.90
CA VAL A 56 -3.22 4.78 4.16
C VAL A 56 -4.29 5.45 5.01
N LYS A 57 -5.32 5.96 4.35
CA LYS A 57 -6.48 6.55 5.03
C LYS A 57 -7.77 5.92 4.48
N PRO A 58 -8.13 4.71 4.95
CA PRO A 58 -9.35 4.04 4.49
C PRO A 58 -10.60 4.83 4.86
N PRO A 59 -11.69 4.71 4.08
CA PRO A 59 -12.96 5.34 4.41
C PRO A 59 -13.44 4.98 5.83
N GLY A 60 -13.80 5.98 6.62
CA GLY A 60 -14.30 5.78 7.98
C GLY A 60 -13.23 5.50 9.04
N HIS A 61 -11.95 5.41 8.66
CA HIS A 61 -10.83 5.22 9.57
C HIS A 61 -9.94 6.46 9.62
N THR A 62 -9.19 6.60 10.72
CA THR A 62 -8.04 7.51 10.71
C THR A 62 -6.85 6.89 9.95
N THR A 63 -5.73 7.59 9.88
CA THR A 63 -4.54 7.10 9.18
C THR A 63 -4.00 5.81 9.81
N ILE A 64 -3.94 4.74 9.02
CA ILE A 64 -3.27 3.48 9.36
C ILE A 64 -1.86 3.53 8.78
N ARG A 65 -0.87 3.09 9.55
CA ARG A 65 0.54 3.07 9.15
C ARG A 65 1.13 1.67 9.19
N PHE A 66 2.07 1.40 8.29
CA PHE A 66 2.86 0.18 8.29
C PHE A 66 4.04 0.34 9.26
N ALA A 67 3.96 -0.31 10.42
CA ALA A 67 4.97 -0.23 11.47
C ALA A 67 6.20 -1.07 11.17
N SER A 68 6.02 -2.22 10.53
CA SER A 68 7.10 -3.10 10.13
C SER A 68 6.69 -3.99 8.95
N TRP A 69 7.70 -4.54 8.27
CA TRP A 69 7.54 -5.50 7.20
C TRP A 69 8.32 -6.77 7.50
N ILE A 70 7.78 -7.91 7.11
CA ILE A 70 8.40 -9.23 7.27
C ILE A 70 9.04 -9.60 5.94
N GLU A 71 10.36 -9.53 5.87
CA GLU A 71 11.11 -9.90 4.67
C GLU A 71 10.96 -11.38 4.33
N LYS A 72 10.93 -11.66 3.04
CA LYS A 72 10.95 -13.02 2.50
C LYS A 72 12.34 -13.62 2.68
N ALA A 73 12.37 -14.86 3.18
CA ALA A 73 13.62 -15.57 3.40
C ALA A 73 14.42 -15.73 2.09
N GLY A 74 15.66 -15.24 2.09
CA GLY A 74 16.56 -15.37 0.93
C GLY A 74 16.28 -14.39 -0.22
N SER A 75 15.38 -13.42 -0.03
CA SER A 75 15.04 -12.42 -1.05
C SER A 75 14.90 -11.04 -0.41
N PRO A 76 16.02 -10.33 -0.11
CA PRO A 76 15.99 -8.99 0.47
C PRO A 76 15.19 -8.02 -0.41
N GLY A 77 14.36 -7.19 0.22
CA GLY A 77 13.47 -6.26 -0.49
C GLY A 77 12.17 -6.88 -1.01
N GLU A 78 11.95 -8.19 -0.82
CA GLU A 78 10.64 -8.82 -0.98
C GLU A 78 10.02 -9.09 0.38
N TYR A 79 8.70 -8.92 0.51
CA TYR A 79 8.01 -8.99 1.80
C TYR A 79 6.84 -9.95 1.75
N VAL A 80 6.65 -10.71 2.83
CA VAL A 80 5.59 -11.74 2.97
C VAL A 80 4.63 -11.42 4.11
N GLY A 81 4.78 -10.28 4.76
CA GLY A 81 3.93 -9.86 5.86
C GLY A 81 4.27 -8.46 6.35
N PHE A 82 3.47 -7.97 7.27
CA PHE A 82 3.61 -6.64 7.86
C PHE A 82 2.86 -6.54 9.18
N THR A 83 3.19 -5.50 9.95
CA THR A 83 2.45 -5.08 11.15
C THR A 83 1.95 -3.66 10.92
N LEU A 84 0.68 -3.43 11.24
CA LEU A 84 0.02 -2.13 11.21
C LEU A 84 0.09 -1.45 12.58
N TRP A 85 0.07 -0.12 12.56
CA TRP A 85 -0.17 0.73 13.73
C TRP A 85 -1.20 1.79 13.34
N GLY A 86 -2.17 2.01 14.23
CA GLY A 86 -3.13 3.09 14.14
C GLY A 86 -4.51 2.54 14.44
N ASP A 87 -5.49 3.11 13.76
CA ASP A 87 -6.91 2.77 13.86
C ASP A 87 -7.29 1.68 12.84
N TYR A 88 -6.66 0.51 12.97
CA TYR A 88 -6.92 -0.63 12.08
C TYR A 88 -8.07 -1.54 12.56
N GLU A 89 -8.60 -1.32 13.77
CA GLU A 89 -9.71 -2.12 14.29
C GLU A 89 -10.95 -1.89 13.41
N GLY A 90 -11.53 -2.98 12.91
CA GLY A 90 -12.68 -2.92 11.98
C GLY A 90 -12.34 -2.59 10.53
N ALA A 91 -11.09 -2.23 10.21
CA ALA A 91 -10.67 -2.03 8.83
C ALA A 91 -10.64 -3.38 8.08
N THR A 92 -11.18 -3.40 6.87
CA THR A 92 -11.08 -4.54 5.94
C THR A 92 -10.05 -4.22 4.86
N TYR A 93 -9.25 -5.21 4.49
CA TYR A 93 -8.29 -5.05 3.40
C TYR A 93 -7.97 -6.36 2.70
N VAL A 94 -7.50 -6.27 1.46
CA VAL A 94 -7.08 -7.39 0.64
C VAL A 94 -5.57 -7.30 0.41
N VAL A 95 -4.86 -8.39 0.69
CA VAL A 95 -3.44 -8.53 0.36
C VAL A 95 -3.30 -9.41 -0.89
N LYS A 96 -2.62 -8.91 -1.93
CA LYS A 96 -2.26 -9.72 -3.11
C LYS A 96 -0.81 -10.20 -2.99
N ALA A 97 -0.59 -11.50 -3.17
CA ALA A 97 0.75 -12.10 -3.23
C ALA A 97 0.80 -13.19 -4.29
N GLY A 98 1.53 -12.95 -5.38
CA GLY A 98 1.46 -13.80 -6.56
C GLY A 98 0.05 -13.82 -7.14
N THR A 99 -0.54 -15.00 -7.31
CA THR A 99 -1.93 -15.16 -7.79
C THR A 99 -2.96 -15.26 -6.66
N ALA A 100 -2.51 -15.23 -5.39
CA ALA A 100 -3.40 -15.36 -4.24
C ALA A 100 -3.90 -13.98 -3.76
N ARG A 101 -5.12 -13.97 -3.24
CA ARG A 101 -5.75 -12.82 -2.56
C ARG A 101 -6.17 -13.24 -1.16
N TYR A 102 -5.83 -12.43 -0.16
CA TYR A 102 -6.15 -12.69 1.25
C TYR A 102 -7.00 -11.53 1.79
N ALA A 103 -8.27 -11.78 2.08
CA ALA A 103 -9.11 -10.83 2.79
C ALA A 103 -8.81 -10.89 4.28
N VAL A 104 -8.63 -9.72 4.89
CA VAL A 104 -8.28 -9.57 6.31
C VAL A 104 -9.18 -8.50 6.92
N GLU A 105 -9.58 -8.71 8.17
CA GLU A 105 -10.43 -7.80 8.93
C GLU A 105 -9.83 -7.57 10.30
N GLY A 106 -9.68 -6.30 10.70
CA GLY A 106 -9.35 -5.89 12.06
C GLY A 106 -8.01 -6.39 12.62
N SER A 107 -7.10 -6.87 11.78
CA SER A 107 -5.83 -7.45 12.22
C SER A 107 -4.69 -6.43 12.13
N GLY A 108 -3.99 -6.23 13.25
CA GLY A 108 -2.77 -5.43 13.28
C GLY A 108 -1.54 -6.13 12.70
N THR A 109 -1.61 -7.41 12.33
CA THR A 109 -0.49 -8.12 11.70
C THR A 109 -1.00 -9.11 10.66
N PHE A 110 -0.30 -9.16 9.54
CA PHE A 110 -0.57 -10.12 8.47
C PHE A 110 0.73 -10.82 8.07
N THR A 111 0.61 -12.10 7.72
CA THR A 111 1.68 -12.87 7.08
C THR A 111 1.05 -13.84 6.11
N VAL A 112 1.60 -13.92 4.90
CA VAL A 112 1.21 -14.90 3.90
C VAL A 112 1.35 -16.31 4.52
N PRO A 113 0.34 -17.19 4.42
CA PRO A 113 0.37 -18.52 5.04
C PRO A 113 1.51 -19.43 4.55
N VAL A 114 2.02 -19.18 3.34
CA VAL A 114 3.19 -19.87 2.79
C VAL A 114 4.45 -19.17 3.28
N THR A 115 5.39 -19.93 3.84
CA THR A 115 6.63 -19.41 4.43
C THR A 115 7.87 -19.85 3.64
N GLY A 116 9.02 -19.24 3.95
CA GLY A 116 10.31 -19.59 3.35
C GLY A 116 10.54 -18.95 1.97
N ALA A 117 11.61 -19.38 1.30
CA ALA A 117 12.06 -18.80 0.04
C ALA A 117 11.06 -18.99 -1.14
N THR A 118 10.13 -19.94 -1.00
CA THR A 118 9.09 -20.22 -2.00
C THR A 118 7.82 -19.38 -1.82
N ALA A 119 7.72 -18.59 -0.75
CA ALA A 119 6.58 -17.71 -0.55
C ALA A 119 6.50 -16.65 -1.67
N HIS A 120 5.29 -16.33 -2.11
CA HIS A 120 5.08 -15.20 -3.01
C HIS A 120 5.17 -13.90 -2.22
N ALA A 121 5.90 -12.93 -2.76
CA ALA A 121 5.97 -11.60 -2.18
C ALA A 121 4.62 -10.88 -2.34
N ILE A 122 4.31 -10.00 -1.38
CA ILE A 122 3.18 -9.10 -1.43
C ILE A 122 3.40 -8.10 -2.57
N SER A 123 2.44 -7.98 -3.47
CA SER A 123 2.45 -7.01 -4.56
C SER A 123 1.59 -5.78 -4.26
N ASN A 124 0.51 -5.94 -3.46
CA ASN A 124 -0.24 -4.81 -2.92
C ASN A 124 -1.01 -5.15 -1.64
N VAL A 125 -1.41 -4.10 -0.92
CA VAL A 125 -2.35 -4.13 0.20
C VAL A 125 -3.39 -3.06 -0.07
N ASP A 126 -4.66 -3.46 -0.12
CA ASP A 126 -5.76 -2.63 -0.60
C ASP A 126 -6.88 -2.56 0.45
N PHE A 127 -7.12 -1.37 0.99
CA PHE A 127 -8.15 -1.08 2.00
C PHE A 127 -9.45 -0.52 1.38
N CYS A 128 -9.54 -0.41 0.06
CA CYS A 128 -10.77 -0.08 -0.67
C CYS A 128 -11.04 -1.12 -1.77
N PRO A 129 -11.14 -2.43 -1.44
CA PRO A 129 -11.25 -3.48 -2.45
C PRO A 129 -12.52 -3.38 -3.33
N ASP A 130 -13.53 -2.63 -2.89
CA ASP A 130 -14.78 -2.40 -3.60
C ASP A 130 -14.73 -1.17 -4.54
N ASP A 131 -13.68 -0.34 -4.44
CA ASP A 131 -13.49 0.90 -5.20
C ASP A 131 -12.52 0.70 -6.39
N ASP A 132 -12.07 -0.55 -6.63
CA ASP A 132 -11.20 -1.00 -7.72
C ASP A 132 -11.86 -0.88 -9.12
N GLY A 133 -12.88 -0.02 -9.28
CA GLY A 133 -13.62 0.18 -10.52
C GLY A 133 -14.43 -1.04 -10.88
N GLY A 134 -15.31 -1.47 -9.96
CA GLY A 134 -16.39 -2.37 -10.31
C GLY A 134 -16.99 -1.86 -11.61
N GLU A 135 -16.89 -2.67 -12.67
CA GLU A 135 -17.67 -2.48 -13.87
C GLU A 135 -19.09 -2.30 -13.35
N ASP A 136 -19.61 -1.07 -13.39
CA ASP A 136 -21.02 -0.85 -13.19
C ASP A 136 -21.69 -1.92 -14.06
N PRO A 137 -22.57 -2.78 -13.51
CA PRO A 137 -23.33 -3.69 -14.35
C PRO A 137 -23.92 -2.80 -15.46
N PRO A 138 -23.78 -3.17 -16.75
CA PRO A 138 -24.33 -2.35 -17.82
C PRO A 138 -25.76 -2.04 -17.43
N THR A 139 -26.03 -0.76 -17.16
CA THR A 139 -27.39 -0.34 -16.91
C THR A 139 -28.07 -0.58 -18.24
N ASP A 140 -28.93 -1.60 -18.27
CA ASP A 140 -29.84 -1.91 -19.38
C ASP A 140 -30.89 -0.77 -19.57
N ASP A 141 -30.48 0.48 -19.37
CA ASP A 141 -31.19 1.70 -19.72
C ASP A 141 -30.90 2.08 -21.18
N ASP A 142 -30.80 1.08 -22.06
CA ASP A 142 -31.15 1.31 -23.46
C ASP A 142 -32.68 1.50 -23.48
N PRO A 143 -33.19 2.70 -23.79
CA PRO A 143 -34.63 2.89 -23.92
C PRO A 143 -35.14 1.94 -25.01
N PRO A 144 -36.31 1.31 -24.82
CA PRO A 144 -36.87 0.47 -25.87
C PRO A 144 -36.98 1.31 -27.14
N THR A 145 -36.23 0.93 -28.18
CA THR A 145 -36.41 1.51 -29.50
C THR A 145 -37.85 1.23 -29.89
N ASP A 146 -38.67 2.28 -29.89
CA ASP A 146 -40.07 2.23 -30.30
C ASP A 146 -40.16 1.45 -31.61
N GLY A 147 -40.79 0.28 -31.52
CA GLY A 147 -40.95 -0.62 -32.65
C GLY A 147 -41.61 0.11 -33.80
N GLU A 148 -40.88 0.25 -34.89
CA GLU A 148 -41.42 0.68 -36.17
C GLU A 148 -42.57 -0.28 -36.55
N PRO A 149 -43.81 0.18 -36.73
CA PRO A 149 -44.91 -0.72 -37.05
C PRO A 149 -44.71 -1.30 -38.45
N PRO A 150 -45.04 -2.59 -38.67
CA PRO A 150 -44.84 -3.21 -39.97
C PRO A 150 -45.71 -2.54 -41.04
N PRO A 151 -45.25 -2.51 -42.30
CA PRO A 151 -46.02 -1.91 -43.39
C PRO A 151 -47.35 -2.63 -43.56
N VAL A 152 -48.43 -1.84 -43.57
CA VAL A 152 -49.78 -2.32 -43.89
C VAL A 152 -49.82 -2.64 -45.38
N LEU A 153 -50.09 -3.91 -45.73
CA LEU A 153 -50.41 -4.34 -47.09
C LEU A 153 -51.89 -4.11 -47.40
#